data_AF-A0A927TS91-F1
#
_entry.id   AF-A0A927TS91-F1
#
_cell.length_a   1.000
_cell.length_b   1.000
_cell.length_c   1.000
_cell.angle_alpha   90.00
_cell.angle_beta   90.00
_cell.angle_gamma   90.00
#
_symmetry.space_group_name_H-M   'P 1'
#
loop_
_entity.id
_entity.type
_entity.pdbx_description
1 polymer ?
#
loop_
_entity_poly.entity_id
_entity_poly.type
_entity_poly.pdbx_seq_one_letter_code
_entity_poly.pdbx_strand_id
1 'polypeptide(L)'
;MDVQKEKVSNPAKENETSVPEDYVIGNFRYSEKESATRAITEQERIKKLESQMDYDRPQVVYAIYCKMLESNVFHSPEGLLYLVHLQNFLYEHEKQINGVIPLIPAKNFSGGVIIRKESAEGGASDDRKVKRLERRWKAAEEKNKIYKIVIAFLAVAVIFMMIIAGISDSPTILNYRQKIQNEYAEWEQQLQDWEDDLEEREELLEGK
;
A
#
# COMPACT_ATOMS: atom_id res chain seq x y z
N MET A 1 69.76 -50.50 1.99
CA MET A 1 69.20 -51.43 2.98
C MET A 1 68.31 -50.59 3.88
N ASP A 2 67.06 -50.37 3.48
CA ASP A 2 65.87 -51.19 3.85
C ASP A 2 65.36 -50.79 5.24
N VAL A 3 64.08 -50.60 5.58
CA VAL A 3 62.77 -50.67 4.92
C VAL A 3 61.77 -49.94 5.86
N GLN A 4 60.68 -49.47 5.25
CA GLN A 4 59.44 -48.82 5.73
C GLN A 4 58.78 -49.32 7.05
N LYS A 5 57.98 -48.43 7.67
CA LYS A 5 56.47 -48.43 7.76
C LYS A 5 56.01 -47.38 8.80
N GLU A 6 55.24 -46.34 8.49
CA GLU A 6 53.82 -46.24 8.03
C GLU A 6 52.79 -46.11 9.17
N LYS A 7 51.92 -45.07 9.06
CA LYS A 7 50.58 -44.82 9.69
C LYS A 7 50.55 -44.48 11.18
N VAL A 8 49.63 -43.72 11.80
CA VAL A 8 48.35 -42.99 11.57
C VAL A 8 48.06 -42.42 12.99
N SER A 9 47.62 -41.20 13.30
CA SER A 9 46.35 -40.55 13.03
C SER A 9 46.34 -39.22 13.83
N ASN A 10 45.73 -38.17 13.28
CA ASN A 10 45.01 -37.16 14.07
C ASN A 10 43.71 -37.86 14.61
N PRO A 11 43.02 -37.49 15.70
CA PRO A 11 42.54 -36.12 15.96
C PRO A 11 42.30 -35.73 17.44
N ALA A 12 42.74 -34.54 17.86
CA ALA A 12 42.12 -33.85 18.99
C ALA A 12 42.40 -32.35 18.90
N LYS A 13 41.49 -31.61 18.29
CA LYS A 13 41.31 -30.20 18.60
C LYS A 13 39.89 -30.02 19.09
N GLU A 14 39.72 -30.27 20.38
CA GLU A 14 38.80 -29.46 21.18
C GLU A 14 39.25 -28.00 21.01
N ASN A 15 38.37 -27.15 20.49
CA ASN A 15 38.56 -25.72 20.58
C ASN A 15 37.21 -25.07 20.88
N GLU A 16 37.00 -24.91 22.18
CA GLU A 16 36.53 -23.70 22.86
C GLU A 16 35.59 -22.78 22.05
N THR A 17 34.33 -22.87 22.43
CA THR A 17 33.39 -21.74 22.64
C THR A 17 34.09 -20.38 22.75
N SER A 18 34.13 -19.63 21.64
CA SER A 18 34.36 -18.19 21.62
C SER A 18 33.57 -17.56 20.47
N VAL A 19 32.40 -17.02 20.78
CA VAL A 19 31.64 -16.11 19.90
C VAL A 19 31.46 -14.84 20.73
N PRO A 20 32.07 -13.70 20.33
CA PRO A 20 31.35 -12.81 19.40
C PRO A 20 32.24 -11.93 18.50
N GLU A 21 32.12 -12.10 17.19
CA GLU A 21 32.09 -10.99 16.23
C GLU A 21 31.42 -11.51 14.96
N ASP A 22 30.23 -10.95 14.69
CA ASP A 22 29.18 -11.44 13.81
C ASP A 22 28.47 -12.72 14.29
N TYR A 23 27.14 -12.69 14.39
CA TYR A 23 26.31 -13.84 14.75
C TYR A 23 26.33 -14.92 13.64
N VAL A 24 27.49 -15.52 13.39
CA VAL A 24 27.72 -16.53 12.36
C VAL A 24 27.65 -17.91 13.01
N ILE A 25 26.72 -18.75 12.56
CA ILE A 25 26.54 -20.12 13.04
C ILE A 25 26.53 -21.03 11.81
N GLY A 26 27.49 -21.96 11.77
CA GLY A 26 27.71 -22.82 10.60
C GLY A 26 27.91 -21.99 9.33
N ASN A 27 27.01 -22.16 8.37
CA ASN A 27 27.03 -21.46 7.07
C ASN A 27 26.17 -20.19 7.05
N PHE A 28 25.50 -19.85 8.15
CA PHE A 28 24.50 -18.78 8.20
C PHE A 28 24.95 -17.64 9.09
N ARG A 29 24.52 -16.43 8.71
CA ARG A 29 24.76 -15.20 9.48
C ARG A 29 23.43 -14.63 9.93
N TYR A 30 23.30 -14.46 11.23
CA TYR A 30 22.13 -13.95 11.90
C TYR A 30 22.28 -12.45 12.14
N SER A 31 21.15 -11.73 12.11
CA SER A 31 21.12 -10.30 12.44
C SER A 31 20.77 -10.08 13.92
N GLU A 32 20.05 -11.02 14.53
CA GLU A 32 19.54 -10.92 15.89
C GLU A 32 20.17 -12.00 16.78
N LYS A 33 20.55 -11.61 18.01
CA LYS A 33 21.07 -12.53 19.02
C LYS A 33 20.10 -13.68 19.32
N GLU A 34 18.80 -13.40 19.38
CA GLU A 34 17.79 -14.42 19.69
C GLU A 34 17.74 -15.50 18.61
N SER A 35 17.71 -15.09 17.33
CA SER A 35 17.78 -16.02 16.20
C SER A 35 19.05 -16.86 16.20
N ALA A 36 20.19 -16.27 16.54
CA ALA A 36 21.45 -16.96 16.66
C ALA A 36 21.43 -18.00 17.82
N THR A 37 20.92 -17.61 18.99
CA THR A 37 20.79 -18.55 20.11
C THR A 37 19.85 -19.72 19.78
N ARG A 38 18.74 -19.46 19.06
CA ARG A 38 17.85 -20.53 18.59
C ARG A 38 18.59 -21.48 17.66
N ALA A 39 19.30 -20.96 16.66
CA ALA A 39 20.10 -21.74 15.72
C ALA A 39 21.13 -22.64 16.42
N ILE A 40 21.82 -22.14 17.45
CA ILE A 40 22.75 -22.95 18.27
C ILE A 40 22.00 -24.09 18.96
N THR A 41 20.90 -23.79 19.64
CA THR A 41 20.12 -24.84 20.33
C THR A 41 19.52 -25.87 19.38
N GLU A 42 19.09 -25.45 18.19
CA GLU A 42 18.61 -26.36 17.15
C GLU A 42 19.74 -27.22 16.60
N GLN A 43 20.93 -26.66 16.37
CA GLN A 43 22.10 -27.41 15.91
C GLN A 43 22.50 -28.52 16.90
N GLU A 44 22.50 -28.23 18.20
CA GLU A 44 22.76 -29.24 19.24
C GLU A 44 21.70 -30.35 19.24
N ARG A 45 20.43 -29.99 19.06
CA ARG A 45 19.34 -30.97 18.94
C ARG A 45 19.51 -31.83 17.69
N ILE A 46 19.85 -31.24 16.54
CA ILE A 46 20.11 -31.95 15.29
C ILE A 46 21.25 -32.95 15.48
N LYS A 47 22.37 -32.52 16.07
CA LYS A 47 23.51 -33.41 16.35
C LYS A 47 23.12 -34.60 17.23
N LYS A 48 22.29 -34.36 18.24
CA LYS A 48 21.79 -35.43 19.10
C LYS A 48 20.86 -36.38 18.34
N LEU A 49 19.96 -35.83 17.53
CA LEU A 49 19.05 -36.62 16.70
C LEU A 49 19.82 -37.47 15.72
N GLU A 50 20.73 -36.88 14.96
CA GLU A 50 21.61 -37.55 13.99
C GLU A 50 22.38 -38.72 14.62
N SER A 51 22.83 -38.58 15.87
CA SER A 51 23.49 -39.66 16.61
C SER A 51 22.56 -40.82 16.99
N GLN A 52 21.25 -40.59 17.05
CA GLN A 52 20.21 -41.57 17.39
C GLN A 52 19.42 -42.05 16.17
N MET A 53 19.65 -41.47 14.99
CA MET A 53 18.95 -41.82 13.76
C MET A 53 19.46 -43.16 13.23
N ASP A 54 18.53 -44.02 12.85
CA ASP A 54 18.80 -45.29 12.19
C ASP A 54 18.49 -45.17 10.69
N TYR A 55 19.54 -44.90 9.89
CA TYR A 55 19.43 -44.77 8.44
C TYR A 55 19.30 -46.12 7.71
N ASP A 56 19.55 -47.25 8.38
CA ASP A 56 19.37 -48.58 7.77
C ASP A 56 17.88 -48.91 7.57
N ARG A 57 16.99 -48.15 8.23
CA ARG A 57 15.54 -48.33 8.18
C ARG A 57 14.83 -47.08 7.65
N PRO A 58 14.67 -46.93 6.32
CA PRO A 58 14.04 -45.76 5.70
C PRO A 58 12.64 -45.43 6.23
N GLN A 59 11.84 -46.45 6.57
CA GLN A 59 10.50 -46.26 7.14
C GLN A 59 10.53 -45.57 8.51
N VAL A 60 11.57 -45.79 9.32
CA VAL A 60 11.73 -45.13 10.63
C VAL A 60 12.12 -43.67 10.42
N VAL A 61 13.04 -43.41 9.50
CA VAL A 61 13.42 -42.04 9.10
C VAL A 61 12.21 -41.26 8.58
N TYR A 62 11.35 -41.91 7.78
CA TYR A 62 10.11 -41.32 7.28
C TYR A 62 9.17 -40.91 8.42
N ALA A 63 8.91 -41.80 9.38
CA ALA A 63 8.06 -41.50 10.52
C ALA A 63 8.60 -40.34 11.37
N ILE A 64 9.93 -40.29 11.56
CA ILE A 64 10.59 -39.20 12.28
C ILE A 64 10.46 -37.89 11.51
N TYR A 65 10.69 -37.88 10.20
CA TYR A 65 10.53 -36.71 9.34
C TYR A 65 9.11 -36.14 9.40
N CYS A 66 8.07 -36.99 9.25
CA CYS A 66 6.68 -36.58 9.36
C CYS A 66 6.38 -35.98 10.73
N LYS A 67 6.87 -36.60 11.82
CA LYS A 67 6.68 -36.11 13.18
C LYS A 67 7.35 -34.75 13.39
N MET A 68 8.55 -34.54 12.84
CA MET A 68 9.26 -33.26 12.92
C MET A 68 8.53 -32.15 12.18
N LEU A 69 7.94 -32.44 11.02
CA LEU A 69 7.12 -31.50 10.27
C LEU A 69 5.83 -31.13 11.01
N GLU A 70 5.13 -32.11 11.60
CA GLU A 70 3.89 -31.89 12.34
C GLU A 70 4.13 -31.05 13.60
N SER A 71 5.17 -31.39 14.36
CA SER A 71 5.51 -30.68 15.61
C SER A 71 6.27 -29.36 15.40
N ASN A 72 6.66 -29.05 14.15
CA ASN A 72 7.34 -27.82 13.77
C ASN A 72 8.54 -27.50 14.68
N VAL A 73 9.43 -28.48 14.87
CA VAL A 73 10.53 -28.41 15.86
C VAL A 73 11.63 -27.42 15.48
N PHE A 74 11.78 -27.17 14.18
CA PHE A 74 12.87 -26.42 13.60
C PHE A 74 12.36 -25.14 12.94
N HIS A 75 12.94 -24.00 13.31
CA HIS A 75 12.65 -22.70 12.74
C HIS A 75 13.90 -22.03 12.16
N SER A 76 15.09 -22.57 12.45
CA SER A 76 16.36 -22.05 11.98
C SER A 76 16.69 -22.53 10.56
N PRO A 77 17.44 -21.74 9.76
CA PRO A 77 18.03 -22.18 8.50
C PRO A 77 18.78 -23.52 8.56
N GLU A 78 19.53 -23.82 9.64
CA GLU A 78 20.21 -25.12 9.80
C GLU A 78 19.21 -26.26 9.99
N GLY A 79 18.11 -26.00 10.69
CA GLY A 79 17.02 -26.95 10.87
C GLY A 79 16.27 -27.24 9.57
N LEU A 80 16.07 -26.22 8.72
CA LEU A 80 15.54 -26.41 7.37
C LEU A 80 16.48 -27.28 6.53
N LEU A 81 17.79 -27.00 6.57
CA LEU A 81 18.78 -27.78 5.83
C LEU A 81 18.77 -29.24 6.25
N TYR A 82 18.62 -29.51 7.55
CA TYR A 82 18.48 -30.87 8.06
C TYR A 82 17.19 -31.55 7.57
N LEU A 83 16.04 -30.87 7.60
CA LEU A 83 14.80 -31.42 7.05
C LEU A 83 14.91 -31.73 5.56
N VAL A 84 15.57 -30.88 4.77
CA VAL A 84 15.86 -31.13 3.35
C VAL A 84 16.78 -32.33 3.19
N HIS A 85 17.79 -32.48 4.05
CA HIS A 85 18.68 -33.64 4.03
C HIS A 85 17.90 -34.95 4.27
N LEU A 86 17.01 -34.99 5.27
CA LEU A 86 16.13 -36.15 5.49
C LEU A 86 15.23 -36.39 4.28
N GLN A 87 14.65 -35.32 3.73
CA GLN A 87 13.76 -35.44 2.58
C GLN A 87 14.47 -36.05 1.37
N ASN A 88 15.70 -35.64 1.08
CA ASN A 88 16.52 -36.20 0.00
C ASN A 88 16.83 -37.69 0.24
N PHE A 89 17.22 -38.05 1.47
CA PHE A 89 17.44 -39.45 1.84
C PHE A 89 16.18 -40.29 1.61
N LEU A 90 15.01 -39.76 1.94
CA LEU A 90 13.73 -40.44 1.72
C LEU A 90 13.40 -40.59 0.23
N TYR A 91 13.71 -39.59 -0.61
CA TYR A 91 13.55 -39.71 -2.06
C TYR A 91 14.47 -40.78 -2.67
N GLU A 92 15.71 -40.90 -2.19
CA GLU A 92 16.62 -41.96 -2.63
C GLU A 92 16.10 -43.37 -2.29
N HIS A 93 15.36 -43.49 -1.19
CA HIS A 93 14.82 -44.75 -0.68
C HIS A 93 13.28 -44.85 -0.83
N GLU A 94 12.70 -44.10 -1.79
CA GLU A 94 11.24 -43.96 -1.95
C GLU A 94 10.52 -45.31 -2.08
N LYS A 95 11.14 -46.29 -2.76
CA LYS A 95 10.59 -47.64 -2.97
C LYS A 95 10.41 -48.45 -1.68
N GLN A 96 11.06 -48.05 -0.59
CA GLN A 96 11.04 -48.74 0.70
C GLN A 96 10.09 -48.06 1.70
N ILE A 97 9.47 -46.96 1.31
CA ILE A 97 8.62 -46.12 2.15
C ILE A 97 7.16 -46.33 1.79
N ASN A 98 6.34 -46.61 2.79
CA ASN A 98 4.89 -46.67 2.63
C ASN A 98 4.28 -45.28 2.86
N GLY A 99 4.30 -44.42 1.83
CA GLY A 99 3.65 -43.10 1.89
C GLY A 99 4.21 -42.09 0.89
N VAL A 100 3.47 -40.99 0.71
CA VAL A 100 3.94 -39.83 -0.07
C VAL A 100 4.76 -38.94 0.86
N ILE A 101 5.98 -38.60 0.45
CA ILE A 101 6.87 -37.72 1.22
C ILE A 101 6.25 -36.31 1.32
N PRO A 102 5.90 -35.83 2.53
CA PRO A 102 5.31 -34.50 2.67
C PRO A 102 6.27 -33.39 2.24
N LEU A 103 5.72 -32.28 1.76
CA LEU A 103 6.49 -31.07 1.46
C LEU A 103 6.73 -30.25 2.73
N ILE A 104 7.89 -29.59 2.82
CA ILE A 104 8.24 -28.70 3.92
C ILE A 104 7.44 -27.38 3.78
N PRO A 105 6.59 -27.00 4.76
CA PRO A 105 5.82 -25.76 4.67
C PRO A 105 6.71 -24.51 4.78
N ALA A 106 6.74 -23.68 3.73
CA ALA A 106 7.56 -22.46 3.70
C ALA A 106 7.21 -21.45 4.80
N LYS A 107 5.97 -21.46 5.30
CA LYS A 107 5.50 -20.58 6.39
C LYS A 107 6.30 -20.72 7.70
N ASN A 108 6.93 -21.88 7.92
CA ASN A 108 7.70 -22.15 9.14
C ASN A 108 9.09 -21.48 9.09
N PHE A 109 9.56 -21.13 7.89
CA PHE A 109 10.91 -20.60 7.63
C PHE A 109 10.92 -19.25 6.92
N SER A 110 9.74 -18.71 6.56
CA SER A 110 9.63 -17.39 5.91
C SER A 110 9.84 -16.22 6.87
N GLY A 111 10.55 -16.44 7.97
CA GLY A 111 10.94 -15.41 8.94
C GLY A 111 11.80 -14.36 8.26
N GLY A 112 11.14 -13.34 7.71
CA GLY A 112 11.75 -12.15 7.14
C GLY A 112 12.76 -12.45 6.05
N VAL A 113 12.28 -12.72 4.82
CA VAL A 113 13.04 -12.25 3.65
C VAL A 113 13.06 -10.73 3.75
N ILE A 114 14.01 -10.20 4.52
CA ILE A 114 14.44 -8.82 4.40
C ILE A 114 15.18 -8.83 3.06
N ILE A 115 14.43 -8.64 1.97
CA ILE A 115 15.03 -8.01 0.80
C ILE A 115 15.60 -6.73 1.38
N ARG A 116 16.92 -6.72 1.57
CA ARG A 116 17.70 -5.58 1.98
C ARG A 116 17.62 -4.59 0.82
N LYS A 117 16.47 -3.97 0.64
CA LYS A 117 16.38 -2.68 0.00
C LYS A 117 17.11 -1.78 0.96
N GLU A 118 18.33 -1.38 0.61
CA GLU A 118 19.03 -0.28 1.26
C GLU A 118 18.02 0.83 1.56
N SER A 119 17.64 0.93 2.82
CA SER A 119 16.85 2.02 3.35
C SER A 119 17.01 1.96 4.86
N ALA A 120 18.07 2.63 5.29
CA ALA A 120 18.13 3.47 6.47
C ALA A 120 17.11 3.18 7.60
N GLU A 121 17.69 2.87 8.76
CA GLU A 121 17.25 3.34 10.08
C GLU A 121 16.01 2.66 10.71
N GLY A 122 16.31 1.65 11.52
CA GLY A 122 16.02 1.61 12.97
C GLY A 122 14.60 1.97 13.43
N GLY A 123 13.85 0.93 13.84
CA GLY A 123 13.02 0.80 15.06
C GLY A 123 11.94 1.83 15.43
N ALA A 124 12.13 3.11 15.13
CA ALA A 124 11.15 4.18 15.33
C ALA A 124 10.42 4.55 14.02
N SER A 125 10.55 3.68 13.01
CA SER A 125 10.08 3.88 11.64
C SER A 125 8.65 3.38 11.42
N ASP A 126 8.14 2.44 12.22
CA ASP A 126 6.80 1.89 11.99
C ASP A 126 5.71 2.89 12.42
N ASP A 127 5.76 3.37 13.66
CA ASP A 127 4.88 4.44 14.16
C ASP A 127 4.99 5.74 13.35
N ARG A 128 6.19 6.08 12.87
CA ARG A 128 6.40 7.25 12.00
C ARG A 128 5.87 7.05 10.59
N LYS A 129 5.89 5.82 10.04
CA LYS A 129 5.29 5.50 8.74
C LYS A 129 3.77 5.50 8.83
N VAL A 130 3.20 4.92 9.89
CA VAL A 130 1.75 4.94 10.17
C VAL A 130 1.25 6.39 10.35
N LYS A 131 1.90 7.20 11.20
CA LYS A 131 1.57 8.63 11.38
C LYS A 131 1.81 9.49 10.12
N ARG A 132 2.72 9.09 9.23
CA ARG A 132 2.95 9.79 7.94
C ARG A 132 1.85 9.44 6.94
N LEU A 133 1.41 8.18 6.93
CA LEU A 133 0.32 7.73 6.09
C LEU A 133 -1.00 8.37 6.54
N GLU A 134 -1.32 8.35 7.83
CA GLU A 134 -2.51 9.02 8.39
C GLU A 134 -2.55 10.52 8.09
N ARG A 135 -1.40 11.22 8.17
CA ARG A 135 -1.32 12.64 7.79
C ARG A 135 -1.61 12.86 6.30
N ARG A 136 -1.19 11.94 5.42
CA ARG A 136 -1.50 12.00 3.98
C ARG A 136 -2.98 11.73 3.70
N TRP A 137 -3.59 10.78 4.40
CA TRP A 137 -5.04 10.51 4.30
C TRP A 137 -5.88 11.69 4.79
N LYS A 138 -5.55 12.25 5.97
CA LYS A 138 -6.25 13.44 6.49
C LYS A 138 -6.04 14.67 5.62
N ALA A 139 -4.82 14.89 5.09
CA ALA A 139 -4.56 16.01 4.18
C ALA A 139 -5.26 15.85 2.83
N ALA A 140 -5.49 14.62 2.35
CA ALA A 140 -6.31 14.37 1.16
C ALA A 140 -7.79 14.68 1.43
N GLU A 141 -8.30 14.30 2.61
CA GLU A 141 -9.69 14.57 2.99
C GLU A 141 -9.96 16.06 3.21
N GLU A 142 -9.05 16.80 3.83
CA GLU A 142 -9.17 18.26 3.97
C GLU A 142 -9.18 18.97 2.62
N LYS A 143 -8.33 18.54 1.68
CA LYS A 143 -8.36 19.05 0.30
C LYS A 143 -9.70 18.74 -0.38
N ASN A 144 -10.19 17.50 -0.26
CA ASN A 144 -11.48 17.11 -0.82
C ASN A 144 -12.64 17.92 -0.24
N LYS A 145 -12.63 18.25 1.06
CA LYS A 145 -13.63 19.14 1.68
C LYS A 145 -13.55 20.56 1.12
N ILE A 146 -12.35 21.12 0.98
CA ILE A 146 -12.17 22.47 0.42
C ILE A 146 -12.63 22.50 -1.04
N TYR A 147 -12.25 21.52 -1.87
CA TYR A 147 -12.73 21.43 -3.25
C TYR A 147 -14.27 21.32 -3.34
N LYS A 148 -14.90 20.56 -2.43
CA LYS A 148 -16.37 20.47 -2.33
C LYS A 148 -17.04 21.79 -1.94
N ILE A 149 -16.44 22.57 -1.05
CA ILE A 149 -16.96 23.90 -0.67
C ILE A 149 -16.78 24.89 -1.82
N VAL A 150 -15.61 24.88 -2.48
CA VAL A 150 -15.31 25.76 -3.61
C VAL A 150 -16.25 25.47 -4.80
N ILE A 151 -16.48 24.19 -5.13
CA ILE A 151 -17.40 23.83 -6.22
C ILE A 151 -18.86 24.17 -5.88
N ALA A 152 -19.27 24.01 -4.62
CA ALA A 152 -20.60 24.43 -4.17
C ALA A 152 -20.80 25.95 -4.27
N PHE A 153 -19.81 26.74 -3.84
CA PHE A 153 -19.84 28.20 -3.97
C PHE A 153 -19.89 28.64 -5.44
N LEU A 154 -19.09 28.01 -6.31
CA LEU A 154 -19.10 28.28 -7.75
C LEU A 154 -20.46 27.94 -8.37
N ALA A 155 -21.08 26.83 -7.98
CA ALA A 155 -22.41 26.45 -8.44
C ALA A 155 -23.48 27.47 -8.03
N VAL A 156 -23.43 27.98 -6.79
CA VAL A 156 -24.33 29.05 -6.31
C VAL A 156 -24.13 30.33 -7.11
N ALA A 157 -22.89 30.72 -7.42
CA ALA A 157 -22.61 31.89 -8.24
C ALA A 157 -23.17 31.78 -9.67
N VAL A 158 -23.10 30.58 -10.26
CA VAL A 158 -23.71 30.31 -11.57
C VAL A 158 -25.24 30.37 -11.50
N ILE A 159 -25.85 29.79 -10.46
CA ILE A 159 -27.30 29.87 -10.24
C ILE A 159 -27.73 31.32 -10.02
N PHE A 160 -26.96 32.10 -9.25
CA PHE A 160 -27.22 33.51 -9.02
C PHE A 160 -27.14 34.34 -10.31
N MET A 161 -26.14 34.09 -11.16
CA MET A 161 -26.05 34.68 -12.49
C MET A 161 -27.21 34.27 -13.39
N MET A 162 -27.67 33.01 -13.30
CA MET A 162 -28.83 32.52 -14.06
C MET A 162 -30.14 33.17 -13.59
N ILE A 163 -30.27 33.45 -12.29
CA ILE A 163 -31.41 34.18 -11.71
C ILE A 163 -31.37 35.65 -12.11
N ILE A 164 -30.20 36.32 -12.03
CA ILE A 164 -30.07 37.70 -12.53
C ILE A 164 -30.39 37.74 -14.02
N ALA A 165 -29.84 36.85 -14.83
CA ALA A 165 -30.09 36.79 -16.26
C ALA A 165 -31.57 36.51 -16.58
N GLY A 166 -32.23 35.63 -15.81
CA GLY A 166 -33.64 35.29 -16.00
C GLY A 166 -34.63 36.32 -15.44
N ILE A 167 -34.24 37.09 -14.41
CA ILE A 167 -34.99 38.26 -13.93
C ILE A 167 -34.70 39.47 -14.82
N SER A 168 -33.51 39.52 -15.44
CA SER A 168 -33.14 40.45 -16.49
C SER A 168 -33.51 39.88 -17.85
N ASP A 169 -34.80 39.60 -18.06
CA ASP A 169 -35.39 40.02 -19.32
C ASP A 169 -35.06 41.50 -19.46
N SER A 170 -33.97 41.81 -20.16
CA SER A 170 -33.43 43.15 -20.32
C SER A 170 -34.57 44.12 -20.67
N PRO A 171 -34.91 45.07 -19.77
CA PRO A 171 -35.65 46.25 -20.17
C PRO A 171 -34.68 47.40 -20.47
N THR A 172 -33.36 47.16 -20.62
CA THR A 172 -32.39 48.25 -20.58
C THR A 172 -32.14 48.94 -21.92
N ILE A 173 -32.61 48.40 -23.05
CA ILE A 173 -32.44 49.10 -24.33
C ILE A 173 -33.66 49.05 -25.26
N LEU A 174 -34.40 47.93 -25.34
CA LEU A 174 -35.57 47.87 -26.22
C LEU A 174 -36.77 48.65 -25.65
N ASN A 175 -37.00 48.57 -24.34
CA ASN A 175 -38.14 49.23 -23.69
C ASN A 175 -37.95 50.76 -23.62
N TYR A 176 -36.71 51.24 -23.47
CA TYR A 176 -36.40 52.67 -23.53
C TYR A 176 -36.72 53.29 -24.89
N ARG A 177 -36.41 52.59 -25.99
CA ARG A 177 -36.77 53.05 -27.33
C ARG A 177 -38.28 53.19 -27.48
N GLN A 178 -39.03 52.18 -27.03
CA GLN A 178 -40.48 52.16 -27.15
C GLN A 178 -41.14 53.22 -26.24
N LYS A 179 -40.63 53.43 -25.03
CA LYS A 179 -41.09 54.50 -24.14
C LYS A 179 -40.86 55.88 -24.76
N ILE A 180 -39.66 56.14 -25.26
CA ILE A 180 -39.33 57.42 -25.92
C ILE A 180 -40.24 57.62 -27.15
N GLN A 181 -40.46 56.59 -27.97
CA GLN A 181 -41.36 56.67 -29.13
C GLN A 181 -42.81 56.96 -28.76
N ASN A 182 -43.31 56.35 -27.68
CA ASN A 182 -44.68 56.59 -27.22
C ASN A 182 -44.85 58.03 -26.71
N GLU A 183 -43.88 58.58 -25.99
CA GLU A 183 -43.91 59.97 -25.50
C GLU A 183 -43.88 60.97 -26.68
N TYR A 184 -43.10 60.69 -27.73
CA TYR A 184 -43.12 61.50 -28.95
C TYR A 184 -44.46 61.41 -29.70
N ALA A 185 -45.07 60.22 -29.79
CA ALA A 185 -46.36 60.05 -30.42
C ALA A 185 -47.49 60.77 -29.64
N GLU A 186 -47.41 60.77 -28.31
CA GLU A 186 -48.33 61.51 -27.44
C GLU A 186 -48.14 63.03 -27.58
N TRP A 187 -46.90 63.51 -27.69
CA TRP A 187 -46.63 64.92 -27.97
C TRP A 187 -47.12 65.37 -29.35
N GLU A 188 -47.01 64.52 -30.37
CA GLU A 188 -47.51 64.81 -31.71
C GLU A 188 -49.03 64.94 -31.72
N GLN A 189 -49.74 64.03 -31.03
CA GLN A 189 -51.18 64.16 -30.83
C GLN A 189 -51.56 65.43 -30.08
N GLN A 190 -50.84 65.77 -29.01
CA GLN A 190 -51.11 67.01 -28.27
C GLN A 190 -50.89 68.25 -29.13
N LEU A 191 -49.85 68.31 -29.96
CA LEU A 191 -49.68 69.44 -30.88
C LEU A 191 -50.82 69.53 -31.87
N GLN A 192 -51.25 68.39 -32.43
CA GLN A 192 -52.31 68.35 -33.41
C GLN A 192 -53.66 68.80 -32.82
N ASP A 193 -53.98 68.37 -31.59
CA ASP A 193 -55.16 68.86 -30.86
C ASP A 193 -55.11 70.37 -30.61
N TRP A 194 -53.91 70.94 -30.38
CA TRP A 194 -53.73 72.37 -30.19
C TRP A 194 -53.84 73.16 -31.50
N GLU A 195 -53.34 72.61 -32.61
CA GLU A 195 -53.49 73.20 -33.94
C GLU A 195 -54.96 73.22 -34.36
N ASP A 196 -55.68 72.12 -34.16
CA ASP A 196 -57.12 72.04 -34.45
C ASP A 196 -57.94 73.04 -33.59
N ASP A 197 -57.62 73.20 -32.29
CA ASP A 197 -58.28 74.22 -31.43
C ASP A 197 -57.96 75.65 -31.89
N LEU A 198 -56.72 75.90 -32.35
CA LEU A 198 -56.32 77.20 -32.90
C LEU A 198 -57.05 77.50 -34.22
N GLU A 199 -57.14 76.53 -35.12
CA GLU A 199 -57.84 76.67 -36.41
C GLU A 199 -59.33 76.94 -36.20
N GLU A 200 -60.01 76.20 -35.31
CA GLU A 200 -61.40 76.48 -34.94
C GLU A 200 -61.58 77.90 -34.41
N ARG A 201 -60.62 78.40 -33.63
CA ARG A 201 -60.67 79.76 -33.05
C ARG A 201 -60.37 80.83 -34.09
N GLU A 202 -59.49 80.56 -35.06
CA GLU A 202 -59.22 81.46 -36.18
C GLU A 202 -60.43 81.53 -37.12
N GLU A 203 -61.05 80.42 -37.48
CA GLU A 203 -62.29 80.39 -38.28
C GLU A 203 -63.44 81.16 -37.61
N LEU A 204 -63.58 81.02 -36.28
CA LEU A 204 -64.58 81.77 -35.50
C LEU A 204 -64.30 83.30 -35.46
N LEU A 205 -63.05 83.71 -35.63
CA LEU A 205 -62.65 85.12 -35.64
C LEU A 205 -62.70 85.74 -37.05
N GLU A 206 -62.37 84.98 -38.10
CA GLU A 206 -62.45 85.44 -39.50
C GLU A 206 -63.88 85.41 -40.07
N GLY A 207 -64.76 84.55 -39.53
CA GLY A 207 -66.17 84.47 -39.91
C GLY A 207 -67.09 85.57 -39.35
N LYS A 208 -66.54 86.65 -38.76
CA LYS A 208 -67.27 87.70 -38.05
C LYS A 208 -66.94 89.10 -38.58
#